data_AF-A0AAF0F9T5-F1
#
_entry.id   AF-A0AAF0F9T5-F1
#
_cell.length_a   1.000
_cell.length_b   1.000
_cell.length_c   1.000
_cell.angle_alpha   90.00
_cell.angle_beta   90.00
_cell.angle_gamma   90.00
#
_symmetry.space_group_name_H-M   'P 1'
#
loop_
_entity.id
_entity.type
_entity.pdbx_description
1 polymer ?
#
loop_
_entity_poly.entity_id
_entity_poly.type
_entity_poly.pdbx_seq_one_letter_code
_entity_poly.pdbx_strand_id
1 'polypeptide(L)'
;MQLKQVRERIAKGLAEKGVLRTEKKSFLLFDMPTHPLADRAQKEAVLRRIYALLTSKSQSVHPDEFYKEEPSSVRMRVTRTLCMVCCAFCANVLENTLTHLPTHLSAEVFDRASALVTTYGQWPMAPDTPGGGIPGNGEFRPTTNSSSTSIRLFSKTKKTVKIGVGDAELVKILRTEMQESHSEPAFEVIAGVLHVFVCMHALE
;
A
#
# COMPACT_ATOMS: atom_id res chain seq x y z
N MET A 1 -11.43 22.28 2.36
CA MET A 1 -10.59 22.81 3.46
C MET A 1 -9.15 22.36 3.23
N GLN A 2 -8.17 23.26 3.30
CA GLN A 2 -6.75 22.90 3.15
C GLN A 2 -6.13 22.63 4.52
N LEU A 3 -5.45 21.49 4.68
CA LEU A 3 -4.73 21.17 5.91
C LEU A 3 -3.43 21.97 5.98
N LYS A 4 -3.17 22.62 7.12
CA LYS A 4 -1.95 23.40 7.37
C LYS A 4 -1.00 22.63 8.29
N GLN A 5 0.31 22.87 8.14
CA GLN A 5 1.38 22.36 9.03
C GLN A 5 1.35 20.83 9.20
N VAL A 6 1.09 20.09 8.11
CA VAL A 6 0.86 18.64 8.16
C VAL A 6 2.12 17.91 8.62
N ARG A 7 3.29 18.28 8.09
CA ARG A 7 4.58 17.65 8.42
C ARG A 7 4.91 17.80 9.91
N GLU A 8 4.74 19.00 10.45
CA GLU A 8 5.03 19.35 11.84
C GLU A 8 4.09 18.60 12.79
N ARG A 9 2.80 18.51 12.44
CA ARG A 9 1.81 17.76 13.22
C ARG A 9 2.07 16.26 13.22
N ILE A 10 2.49 15.69 12.08
CA ILE A 10 2.87 14.27 12.01
C ILE A 10 4.13 14.02 12.85
N ALA A 11 5.16 14.86 12.75
CA ALA A 11 6.39 14.72 13.54
C ALA A 11 6.10 14.78 15.05
N LYS A 12 5.28 15.73 15.49
CA LYS A 12 4.83 15.84 16.89
C LYS A 12 4.08 14.59 17.33
N GLY A 13 3.11 14.11 16.53
CA GLY A 13 2.36 12.90 16.86
C GLY A 13 3.22 11.63 16.93
N LEU A 14 4.29 11.54 16.13
CA LEU A 14 5.25 10.44 16.21
C LEU A 14 6.16 10.54 17.44
N ALA A 15 6.51 11.75 17.87
CA ALA A 15 7.25 11.97 19.11
C ALA A 15 6.40 11.63 20.34
N GLU A 16 5.12 12.03 20.37
CA GLU A 16 4.17 11.69 21.45
C GLU A 16 3.94 10.17 21.58
N LYS A 17 4.02 9.43 20.46
CA LYS A 17 3.93 7.97 20.44
C LYS A 17 5.26 7.26 20.75
N GLY A 18 6.34 7.99 21.00
CA GLY A 18 7.65 7.43 21.32
C GLY A 18 8.42 6.86 20.13
N VAL A 19 7.96 7.06 18.89
CA VAL A 19 8.69 6.62 17.69
C VAL A 19 9.88 7.54 17.40
N LEU A 20 9.70 8.85 17.59
CA LEU A 20 10.76 9.86 17.49
C LEU A 20 11.11 10.40 18.88
N ARG A 21 12.33 10.91 19.05
CA ARG A 21 12.70 11.73 20.22
C ARG A 21 12.60 13.19 19.85
N THR A 22 12.45 14.07 20.83
CA THR A 22 12.58 15.50 20.62
C THR A 22 13.90 15.94 21.23
N GLU A 23 14.81 16.40 20.39
CA GLU A 23 16.12 16.90 20.79
C GLU A 23 16.26 18.36 20.38
N LYS A 24 16.92 19.17 21.20
CA LYS A 24 17.22 20.56 20.89
C LYS A 24 18.64 20.63 20.34
N LYS A 25 18.78 20.90 19.03
CA LYS A 25 20.09 21.05 18.39
C LYS A 25 20.45 22.53 18.33
N SER A 26 21.55 22.89 19.00
CA SER A 26 22.11 24.24 18.97
C SER A 26 22.97 24.44 17.74
N PHE A 27 22.63 25.47 16.97
CA PHE A 27 23.44 26.01 15.88
C PHE A 27 24.04 27.34 16.35
N LEU A 28 25.04 27.86 15.63
CA LEU A 28 25.78 29.07 16.02
C LEU A 28 24.87 30.27 16.35
N LEU A 29 23.72 30.39 15.66
CA LEU A 29 22.82 31.54 15.77
C LEU A 29 21.44 31.24 16.35
N PHE A 30 21.07 29.96 16.51
CA PHE A 30 19.74 29.58 16.96
C PHE A 30 19.70 28.12 17.40
N ASP A 31 18.65 27.77 18.13
CA ASP A 31 18.34 26.39 18.46
C ASP A 31 17.17 25.88 17.62
N MET A 32 17.25 24.62 17.20
CA MET A 32 16.20 23.98 16.40
C MET A 32 15.76 22.66 17.05
N PRO A 33 14.45 22.43 17.21
CA PRO A 33 13.95 21.11 17.59
C PRO A 33 14.18 20.14 16.44
N THR A 34 14.86 19.04 16.72
CA THR A 34 15.12 17.93 15.81
C THR A 34 14.44 16.67 16.33
N HIS A 35 14.02 15.80 15.40
CA HIS A 35 13.25 14.60 15.74
C HIS A 35 13.93 13.32 15.25
N PRO A 36 15.06 12.89 15.85
CA PRO A 36 15.71 11.64 15.46
C PRO A 36 14.84 10.42 15.82
N LEU A 37 15.07 9.32 15.09
CA LEU A 37 14.35 8.07 15.32
C LEU A 37 14.76 7.46 16.67
N ALA A 38 13.78 7.25 17.55
CA ALA A 38 13.98 6.65 18.87
C ALA A 38 13.94 5.12 18.78
N ASP A 39 12.90 4.60 18.13
CA ASP A 39 12.60 3.18 18.04
C ASP A 39 12.81 2.68 16.62
N ARG A 40 13.92 1.95 16.44
CA ARG A 40 14.26 1.33 15.15
C ARG A 40 13.39 0.11 14.84
N ALA A 41 12.89 -0.59 15.86
CA ALA A 41 12.08 -1.79 15.69
C ALA A 41 10.77 -1.46 14.97
N GLN A 42 10.18 -0.29 15.23
CA GLN A 42 8.99 0.20 14.52
C GLN A 42 9.25 0.43 13.03
N LYS A 43 10.40 1.03 12.69
CA LYS A 43 10.80 1.20 11.29
C LYS A 43 11.02 -0.15 10.62
N GLU A 44 11.71 -1.07 11.29
CA GLU A 44 11.97 -2.42 10.79
C GLU A 44 10.68 -3.23 10.62
N ALA A 45 9.70 -3.06 11.50
CA ALA A 45 8.37 -3.66 11.38
C ALA A 45 7.63 -3.21 10.11
N VAL A 46 7.66 -1.90 9.80
CA VAL A 46 7.09 -1.38 8.55
C VAL A 46 7.81 -1.99 7.33
N LEU A 47 9.14 -2.02 7.35
CA LEU A 47 9.94 -2.61 6.27
C LEU A 47 9.64 -4.10 6.07
N ARG A 48 9.54 -4.88 7.15
CA ARG A 48 9.15 -6.30 7.09
C ARG A 48 7.82 -6.50 6.37
N ARG A 49 6.81 -5.65 6.63
CA ARG A 49 5.51 -5.73 5.95
C ARG A 49 5.60 -5.41 4.45
N ILE A 50 6.42 -4.43 4.07
CA ILE A 50 6.69 -4.12 2.65
C ILE A 50 7.33 -5.33 1.96
N TYR A 51 8.37 -5.90 2.57
CA TYR A 51 9.09 -7.03 1.97
C TYR A 51 8.26 -8.32 1.93
N ALA A 52 7.44 -8.57 2.96
CA ALA A 52 6.50 -9.69 2.97
C ALA A 52 5.52 -9.62 1.80
N LEU A 53 5.07 -8.42 1.42
CA LEU A 53 4.15 -8.24 0.30
C LEU A 53 4.85 -8.27 -1.07
N LEU A 54 5.99 -7.58 -1.20
CA LEU A 54 6.62 -7.29 -2.50
C LEU A 54 7.81 -8.19 -2.87
N THR A 55 8.55 -8.69 -1.89
CA THR A 55 9.82 -9.41 -2.11
C THR A 55 9.70 -10.91 -1.78
N SER A 56 8.57 -11.34 -1.22
CA SER A 56 8.35 -12.76 -0.91
C SER A 56 8.54 -13.63 -2.15
N LYS A 57 9.30 -14.72 -1.98
CA LYS A 57 9.43 -15.77 -3.01
C LYS A 57 8.17 -16.64 -3.09
N SER A 58 7.35 -16.62 -2.04
CA SER A 58 6.09 -17.34 -1.99
C SER A 58 4.97 -16.46 -2.55
N GLN A 59 4.12 -17.07 -3.38
CA GLN A 59 2.89 -16.45 -3.87
C GLN A 59 1.78 -16.41 -2.81
N SER A 60 1.91 -17.21 -1.74
CA SER A 60 0.97 -17.22 -0.61
C SER A 60 1.53 -16.46 0.59
N VAL A 61 0.64 -15.83 1.34
CA VAL A 61 0.98 -15.11 2.58
C VAL A 61 -0.09 -15.35 3.64
N HIS A 62 0.33 -15.53 4.89
CA HIS A 62 -0.61 -15.66 5.99
C HIS A 62 -0.93 -14.28 6.59
N PRO A 63 -2.21 -13.91 6.86
CA PRO A 63 -2.57 -12.61 7.45
C PRO A 63 -1.87 -12.31 8.78
N ASP A 64 -1.63 -13.34 9.61
CA ASP A 64 -0.91 -13.19 10.89
C ASP A 64 0.57 -12.86 10.71
N GLU A 65 1.09 -12.88 9.48
CA GLU A 65 2.45 -12.40 9.24
C GLU A 65 2.57 -10.88 9.43
N PHE A 66 1.47 -10.17 9.22
CA PHE A 66 1.40 -8.71 9.31
C PHE A 66 1.03 -8.26 10.73
N TYR A 67 1.72 -7.22 11.21
CA TYR A 67 1.48 -6.62 12.54
C TYR A 67 1.72 -7.56 13.73
N LYS A 68 2.69 -8.49 13.64
CA LYS A 68 3.06 -9.39 14.75
C LYS A 68 3.56 -8.65 15.99
N GLU A 69 4.25 -7.54 15.76
CA GLU A 69 4.81 -6.66 16.78
C GLU A 69 3.75 -5.86 17.55
N GLU A 70 2.54 -5.73 17.02
CA GLU A 70 1.50 -4.94 17.65
C GLU A 70 0.79 -5.76 18.74
N PRO A 71 0.69 -5.26 19.98
CA PRO A 71 -0.02 -5.95 21.06
C PRO A 71 -1.54 -5.94 20.85
N SER A 72 -2.06 -5.03 20.00
CA SER A 72 -3.48 -4.91 19.70
C SER A 72 -3.85 -5.68 18.44
N SER A 73 -5.03 -6.31 18.42
CA SER A 73 -5.55 -6.95 17.22
C SER A 73 -5.93 -5.91 16.16
N VAL A 74 -5.09 -5.78 15.14
CA VAL A 74 -5.32 -4.89 14.01
C VAL A 74 -6.26 -5.56 13.00
N ARG A 75 -7.37 -4.90 12.65
CA ARG A 75 -8.28 -5.35 11.58
C ARG A 75 -7.66 -5.11 10.21
N MET A 76 -8.14 -5.81 9.17
CA MET A 76 -7.75 -5.61 7.76
C MET A 76 -6.23 -5.40 7.57
N ARG A 77 -5.44 -6.36 8.05
CA ARG A 77 -3.97 -6.24 8.16
C ARG A 77 -3.34 -6.22 6.77
N VAL A 78 -3.82 -7.07 5.88
CA VAL A 78 -3.31 -7.19 4.51
C VAL A 78 -3.75 -5.99 3.69
N THR A 79 -5.03 -5.60 3.79
CA THR A 79 -5.54 -4.39 3.13
C THR A 79 -4.76 -3.13 3.54
N ARG A 80 -4.47 -2.95 4.83
CA ARG A 80 -3.65 -1.80 5.30
C ARG A 80 -2.23 -1.82 4.73
N THR A 81 -1.63 -2.99 4.64
CA THR A 81 -0.27 -3.14 4.09
C THR A 81 -0.26 -2.87 2.59
N LEU A 82 -1.25 -3.36 1.85
CA LEU A 82 -1.46 -3.07 0.43
C LEU A 82 -1.58 -1.55 0.21
N CYS A 83 -2.48 -0.88 0.94
CA CYS A 83 -2.64 0.57 0.82
C CYS A 83 -1.35 1.32 1.16
N MET A 84 -0.62 0.91 2.20
CA MET A 84 0.66 1.53 2.56
C MET A 84 1.70 1.40 1.45
N VAL A 85 1.79 0.24 0.80
CA VAL A 85 2.69 0.04 -0.35
C VAL A 85 2.28 0.89 -1.55
N CYS A 86 0.99 0.91 -1.91
CA CYS A 86 0.49 1.74 -3.00
C CYS A 86 0.75 3.24 -2.74
N CYS A 87 0.51 3.72 -1.51
CA CYS A 87 0.82 5.08 -1.10
C CYS A 87 2.33 5.37 -1.17
N ALA A 88 3.17 4.45 -0.70
CA ALA A 88 4.62 4.63 -0.71
C ALA A 88 5.20 4.67 -2.14
N PHE A 89 4.61 3.88 -3.05
CA PHE A 89 4.92 3.94 -4.48
C PHE A 89 4.55 5.30 -5.07
N CYS A 90 3.30 5.74 -4.91
CA CYS A 90 2.83 7.01 -5.51
C CYS A 90 3.41 8.27 -4.85
N ALA A 91 3.88 8.17 -3.61
CA ALA A 91 4.59 9.25 -2.93
C ALA A 91 6.10 9.26 -3.24
N ASN A 92 6.59 8.40 -4.15
CA ASN A 92 7.99 8.32 -4.56
C ASN A 92 8.97 8.10 -3.38
N VAL A 93 8.54 7.35 -2.36
CA VAL A 93 9.36 7.03 -1.18
C VAL A 93 9.69 5.55 -1.04
N LEU A 94 9.08 4.68 -1.86
CA LEU A 94 9.31 3.23 -1.84
C LEU A 94 10.77 2.87 -2.14
N GLU A 95 11.44 3.60 -3.04
CA GLU A 95 12.84 3.36 -3.43
C GLU A 95 13.79 3.34 -2.23
N ASN A 96 13.56 4.21 -1.24
CA ASN A 96 14.37 4.32 -0.03
C ASN A 96 14.45 3.00 0.75
N THR A 97 13.44 2.13 0.60
CA THR A 97 13.38 0.83 1.27
C THR A 97 14.15 -0.25 0.51
N LEU A 98 14.30 -0.09 -0.81
CA LEU A 98 14.86 -1.09 -1.72
C LEU A 98 16.37 -0.92 -1.96
N THR A 99 17.01 0.04 -1.29
CA THR A 99 18.43 0.39 -1.47
C THR A 99 19.41 -0.77 -1.24
N HIS A 100 18.99 -1.81 -0.51
CA HIS A 100 19.78 -3.01 -0.25
C HIS A 100 19.59 -4.13 -1.29
N LEU A 101 18.59 -4.00 -2.19
CA LEU A 101 18.34 -4.97 -3.25
C LEU A 101 19.23 -4.66 -4.47
N PRO A 102 19.63 -5.69 -5.24
CA PRO A 102 20.27 -5.48 -6.53
C PRO A 102 19.29 -4.84 -7.52
N THR A 103 19.80 -4.04 -8.46
CA THR A 103 19.02 -3.22 -9.41
C THR A 103 17.98 -4.01 -10.22
N HIS A 104 18.24 -5.28 -10.53
CA HIS A 104 17.28 -6.11 -11.26
C HIS A 104 16.04 -6.46 -10.41
N LEU A 105 16.24 -6.81 -9.13
CA LEU A 105 15.13 -7.14 -8.23
C LEU A 105 14.34 -5.89 -7.85
N SER A 106 15.01 -4.75 -7.64
CA SER A 106 14.30 -3.51 -7.35
C SER A 106 13.39 -3.11 -8.52
N ALA A 107 13.83 -3.24 -9.77
CA ALA A 107 12.99 -3.02 -10.94
C ALA A 107 11.76 -3.94 -10.98
N GLU A 108 11.93 -5.24 -10.73
CA GLU A 108 10.80 -6.19 -10.65
C GLU A 108 9.82 -5.85 -9.51
N VAL A 109 10.33 -5.42 -8.35
CA VAL A 109 9.51 -4.97 -7.22
C VAL A 109 8.74 -3.70 -7.56
N PHE A 110 9.34 -2.77 -8.30
CA PHE A 110 8.67 -1.56 -8.78
C PHE A 110 7.56 -1.88 -9.78
N ASP A 111 7.82 -2.74 -10.76
CA ASP A 111 6.82 -3.22 -11.71
C ASP A 111 5.64 -3.88 -10.96
N ARG A 112 5.95 -4.68 -9.92
CA ARG A 112 4.92 -5.30 -9.08
C ARG A 112 4.11 -4.27 -8.31
N ALA A 113 4.74 -3.28 -7.68
CA ALA A 113 4.05 -2.22 -6.95
C ALA A 113 3.14 -1.39 -7.86
N SER A 114 3.61 -1.04 -9.07
CA SER A 114 2.82 -0.36 -10.10
C SER A 114 1.61 -1.18 -10.54
N ALA A 115 1.80 -2.49 -10.76
CA ALA A 115 0.70 -3.41 -11.08
C ALA A 115 -0.34 -3.48 -9.95
N LEU A 116 0.08 -3.48 -8.68
CA LEU A 116 -0.84 -3.45 -7.54
C LEU A 116 -1.69 -2.17 -7.52
N VAL A 117 -1.08 -1.00 -7.71
CA VAL A 117 -1.84 0.27 -7.71
C VAL A 117 -2.89 0.28 -8.82
N THR A 118 -2.53 -0.18 -10.01
CA THR A 118 -3.47 -0.23 -11.16
C THR A 118 -4.58 -1.26 -10.95
N THR A 119 -4.23 -2.45 -10.45
CA THR A 119 -5.18 -3.57 -10.29
C THR A 119 -6.21 -3.30 -9.20
N TYR A 120 -5.80 -2.68 -8.09
CA TYR A 120 -6.65 -2.38 -6.94
C TYR A 120 -7.21 -0.95 -6.93
N GLY A 121 -6.75 -0.07 -7.84
CA GLY A 121 -7.24 1.29 -8.05
C GLY A 121 -8.46 1.38 -8.98
N GLN A 122 -9.26 0.33 -9.05
CA GLN A 122 -10.53 0.28 -9.79
C GLN A 122 -11.55 -0.50 -8.97
N TRP A 123 -12.83 -0.21 -9.17
CA TRP A 123 -13.94 -0.93 -8.53
C TRP A 123 -14.78 -1.61 -9.61
N PRO A 124 -15.07 -2.93 -9.49
CA PRO A 124 -14.56 -3.90 -8.53
C PRO A 124 -13.02 -4.06 -8.57
N MET A 125 -12.38 -4.30 -7.42
CA MET A 125 -10.92 -4.48 -7.36
C MET A 125 -10.50 -5.80 -8.02
N ALA A 126 -9.39 -5.79 -8.76
CA ALA A 126 -8.76 -6.97 -9.34
C ALA A 126 -9.72 -7.89 -10.13
N PRO A 127 -10.53 -7.37 -11.07
CA PRO A 127 -11.59 -8.12 -11.76
C PRO A 127 -11.05 -9.28 -12.61
N ASP A 128 -9.84 -9.15 -13.14
CA ASP A 128 -9.19 -10.16 -13.99
C ASP A 128 -8.60 -11.34 -13.22
N THR A 129 -8.69 -11.33 -11.89
CA THR A 129 -8.14 -12.40 -11.05
C THR A 129 -8.95 -13.68 -11.22
N PRO A 130 -8.30 -14.86 -11.37
CA PRO A 130 -8.99 -16.14 -11.40
C PRO A 130 -9.85 -16.32 -10.13
N GLY A 131 -11.16 -16.48 -10.32
CA GLY A 131 -12.13 -16.56 -9.22
C GLY A 131 -12.83 -15.25 -8.87
N GLY A 132 -12.71 -14.20 -9.70
CA GLY A 132 -13.44 -12.92 -9.62
C GLY A 132 -12.67 -11.78 -8.95
N GLY A 133 -13.25 -10.59 -8.90
CA GLY A 133 -12.70 -9.43 -8.18
C GLY A 133 -13.14 -9.32 -6.71
N ILE A 134 -13.08 -8.10 -6.18
CA ILE A 134 -13.67 -7.69 -4.90
C ILE A 134 -14.70 -6.59 -5.22
N PRO A 135 -16.00 -6.78 -4.94
CA PRO A 135 -16.63 -7.93 -4.28
C PRO A 135 -16.63 -9.20 -5.14
N GLY A 136 -16.65 -10.37 -4.49
CA GLY A 136 -16.75 -11.65 -5.19
C GLY A 136 -18.12 -11.79 -5.86
N ASN A 137 -18.14 -12.04 -7.18
CA ASN A 137 -19.32 -12.10 -8.05
C ASN A 137 -20.70 -12.16 -7.35
N GLY A 138 -21.26 -10.98 -7.10
CA GLY A 138 -22.69 -10.74 -6.90
C GLY A 138 -23.07 -9.57 -7.78
N GLU A 139 -23.87 -9.86 -8.81
CA GLU A 139 -24.56 -8.93 -9.73
C GLU A 139 -23.84 -7.58 -10.01
N PHE A 140 -23.17 -7.53 -11.16
CA PHE A 140 -22.89 -6.27 -11.84
C PHE A 140 -24.21 -5.49 -11.99
N ARG A 141 -24.43 -4.49 -11.13
CA ARG A 141 -25.50 -3.50 -11.32
C ARG A 141 -24.88 -2.36 -12.12
N PRO A 142 -25.14 -2.25 -13.44
CA PRO A 142 -24.63 -1.14 -14.22
C PRO A 142 -25.32 0.14 -13.75
N THR A 143 -24.69 0.89 -12.86
CA THR A 143 -25.07 2.27 -12.61
C THR A 143 -24.50 3.13 -13.74
N THR A 144 -25.35 3.34 -14.74
CA THR A 144 -25.43 4.54 -15.57
C THR A 144 -24.18 4.94 -16.38
N ASN A 145 -24.28 4.73 -17.69
CA ASN A 145 -23.70 5.56 -18.76
C ASN A 145 -22.54 6.46 -18.37
N SER A 146 -21.33 5.90 -18.39
CA SER A 146 -20.12 6.68 -18.66
C SER A 146 -19.46 6.05 -19.87
N SER A 147 -19.60 6.73 -21.00
CA SER A 147 -18.77 6.54 -22.18
C SER A 147 -17.33 6.89 -21.81
N SER A 148 -16.62 5.96 -21.17
CA SER A 148 -15.17 6.01 -21.01
C SER A 148 -14.59 4.93 -21.90
N THR A 149 -14.01 5.40 -23.00
CA THR A 149 -13.14 4.71 -23.93
C THR A 149 -12.35 3.63 -23.20
N SER A 150 -12.74 2.37 -23.38
CA SER A 150 -12.00 1.23 -22.86
C SER A 150 -10.66 1.19 -23.59
N ILE A 151 -9.63 1.78 -23.01
CA ILE A 151 -8.26 1.52 -23.42
C ILE A 151 -7.99 0.07 -23.05
N ARG A 152 -8.27 -0.85 -23.98
CA ARG A 152 -7.79 -2.22 -23.90
C ARG A 152 -6.28 -2.17 -24.11
N LEU A 153 -5.54 -1.99 -23.02
CA LEU A 153 -4.11 -2.16 -23.04
C LEU A 153 -3.84 -3.67 -23.13
N PHE A 154 -3.64 -4.14 -24.36
CA PHE A 154 -3.16 -5.49 -24.66
C PHE A 154 -1.85 -5.72 -23.89
N SER A 155 -1.88 -6.49 -22.81
CA SER A 155 -0.67 -7.01 -22.19
C SER A 155 -0.43 -8.44 -22.67
N LYS A 156 0.51 -8.59 -23.61
CA LYS A 156 1.09 -9.89 -23.99
C LYS A 156 1.57 -10.59 -22.72
N THR A 157 1.10 -11.81 -22.51
CA THR A 157 1.51 -12.71 -21.44
C THR A 157 3.01 -13.06 -21.57
N LYS A 158 3.87 -12.24 -20.98
CA LYS A 158 5.23 -12.68 -20.61
C LYS A 158 5.13 -13.37 -19.25
N LYS A 159 5.56 -14.63 -19.19
CA LYS A 159 5.84 -15.33 -17.92
C LYS A 159 7.00 -14.60 -17.24
N THR A 160 6.69 -13.58 -16.44
CA THR A 160 7.62 -13.00 -15.50
C THR A 160 7.60 -13.86 -14.24
N VAL A 161 8.77 -14.08 -13.65
CA VAL A 161 8.88 -14.63 -12.30
C VAL A 161 8.10 -13.68 -11.40
N LYS A 162 6.99 -14.17 -10.82
CA LYS A 162 6.15 -13.33 -9.97
C LYS A 162 6.85 -13.21 -8.62
N ILE A 163 7.54 -12.10 -8.40
CA ILE A 163 8.04 -11.71 -7.09
C ILE A 163 6.87 -11.13 -6.27
N GLY A 164 6.86 -11.41 -4.97
CA GLY A 164 5.80 -10.97 -4.06
C GLY A 164 4.57 -11.86 -4.07
N VAL A 165 3.60 -11.51 -3.23
CA VAL A 165 2.35 -12.26 -3.04
C VAL A 165 1.50 -12.19 -4.30
N GLY A 166 0.86 -13.31 -4.69
CA GLY A 166 0.05 -13.39 -5.90
C GLY A 166 -1.33 -12.74 -5.76
N ASP A 167 -1.85 -12.18 -6.86
CA ASP A 167 -3.15 -11.48 -6.87
C ASP A 167 -4.31 -12.38 -6.44
N ALA A 168 -4.30 -13.67 -6.81
CA ALA A 168 -5.32 -14.63 -6.41
C ALA A 168 -5.38 -14.85 -4.89
N GLU A 169 -4.22 -14.91 -4.24
CA GLU A 169 -4.16 -15.04 -2.78
C GLU A 169 -4.56 -13.74 -2.10
N LEU A 170 -4.07 -12.60 -2.60
CA LEU A 170 -4.47 -11.29 -2.07
C LEU A 170 -5.98 -11.11 -2.17
N VAL A 171 -6.58 -11.33 -3.33
CA VAL A 171 -8.04 -11.22 -3.50
C VAL A 171 -8.79 -12.13 -2.54
N LYS A 172 -8.34 -13.38 -2.37
CA LYS A 172 -8.94 -14.30 -1.39
C LYS A 172 -8.90 -13.74 0.03
N ILE A 173 -7.75 -13.24 0.48
CA ILE A 173 -7.59 -12.67 1.83
C ILE A 173 -8.42 -11.40 1.98
N LEU A 174 -8.35 -10.47 1.03
CA LEU A 174 -9.11 -9.22 1.08
C LEU A 174 -10.62 -9.48 1.09
N ARG A 175 -11.12 -10.49 0.38
CA ARG A 175 -12.54 -10.90 0.49
C ARG A 175 -12.88 -11.37 1.89
N THR A 176 -12.04 -12.18 2.51
CA THR A 176 -12.24 -12.62 3.89
C THR A 176 -12.25 -11.41 4.84
N GLU A 177 -11.26 -10.50 4.71
CA GLU A 177 -11.21 -9.27 5.52
C GLU A 177 -12.44 -8.37 5.29
N MET A 178 -12.95 -8.28 4.05
CA MET A 178 -14.15 -7.51 3.71
C MET A 178 -15.42 -8.14 4.32
N GLN A 179 -15.55 -9.47 4.26
CA GLN A 179 -16.67 -10.21 4.85
C GLN A 179 -16.67 -10.10 6.38
N GLU A 180 -15.51 -10.27 7.02
CA GLU A 180 -15.36 -10.11 8.48
C GLU A 180 -15.71 -8.68 8.95
N SER A 181 -15.40 -7.68 8.13
CA SER A 181 -15.63 -6.27 8.46
C SER A 181 -17.02 -5.76 8.08
N HIS A 182 -17.78 -6.52 7.27
CA HIS A 182 -19.02 -6.10 6.63
C HIS A 182 -18.95 -4.70 5.99
N SER A 183 -17.81 -4.36 5.38
CA SER A 183 -17.48 -2.97 4.99
C SER A 183 -17.18 -2.82 3.50
N GLU A 184 -18.03 -3.38 2.64
CA GLU A 184 -17.95 -3.20 1.18
C GLU A 184 -17.80 -1.73 0.73
N PRO A 185 -18.60 -0.76 1.23
CA PRO A 185 -18.42 0.64 0.82
C PRO A 185 -17.07 1.23 1.23
N ALA A 186 -16.42 0.71 2.28
CA ALA A 186 -15.07 1.15 2.62
C ALA A 186 -14.04 0.66 1.60
N PHE A 187 -14.20 -0.54 1.06
CA PHE A 187 -13.34 -1.03 -0.03
C PHE A 187 -13.56 -0.23 -1.31
N GLU A 188 -14.79 0.14 -1.64
CA GLU A 188 -15.08 1.03 -2.78
C GLU A 188 -14.38 2.40 -2.63
N VAL A 189 -14.45 3.00 -1.43
CA VAL A 189 -13.74 4.26 -1.14
C VAL A 189 -12.22 4.08 -1.24
N ILE A 190 -11.67 2.97 -0.73
CA ILE A 190 -10.25 2.66 -0.85
C ILE A 190 -9.84 2.56 -2.33
N ALA A 191 -10.60 1.84 -3.15
CA ALA A 191 -10.36 1.74 -4.59
C ALA A 191 -10.39 3.12 -5.26
N GLY A 192 -11.36 3.98 -4.90
CA GLY A 192 -11.45 5.36 -5.38
C GLY A 192 -10.24 6.21 -5.02
N VAL A 193 -9.72 6.10 -3.79
CA VAL A 193 -8.49 6.81 -3.37
C VAL A 193 -7.27 6.30 -4.15
N LEU A 194 -7.14 4.97 -4.31
CA LEU A 194 -6.06 4.39 -5.10
C LEU A 194 -6.16 4.79 -6.59
N HIS A 195 -7.36 4.93 -7.13
CA HIS A 195 -7.59 5.44 -8.48
C HIS A 195 -7.04 6.86 -8.65
N VAL A 196 -7.29 7.74 -7.68
CA VAL A 196 -6.71 9.10 -7.68
C VAL A 196 -5.19 9.04 -7.72
N PHE A 197 -4.56 8.10 -7.01
CA PHE A 197 -3.11 7.94 -7.06
C PHE A 197 -2.61 7.47 -8.43
N VAL A 198 -3.32 6.56 -9.11
CA VAL A 198 -3.02 6.18 -10.51
C VAL A 198 -3.06 7.42 -11.41
N CYS A 199 -4.09 8.25 -11.27
CA CYS A 199 -4.21 9.49 -12.05
C CYS A 199 -3.09 10.49 -11.75
N MET A 200 -2.69 10.63 -10.47
CA MET A 200 -1.58 11.51 -10.09
C MET A 200 -0.25 11.04 -10.67
N HIS A 201 0.03 9.74 -10.62
CA HIS A 201 1.24 9.17 -11.20
C HIS A 201 1.29 9.35 -12.73
N ALA A 202 0.15 9.34 -13.41
CA ALA A 202 0.08 9.61 -14.86
C ALA A 202 0.37 11.08 -15.23
N LEU A 203 0.44 12.00 -14.26
CA LEU A 203 0.76 13.41 -14.47
C LEU A 203 2.24 13.74 -14.22
N GLU A 204 2.99 12.83 -13.60
CA GLU A 204 4.44 12.95 -13.38
C GLU A 204 5.22 12.54 -14.65
#